data_AF-A0A7D7ZK76-F1
#
_entry.id   AF-A0A7D7ZK76-F1
#
_cell.length_a   1.000
_cell.length_b   1.000
_cell.length_c   1.000
_cell.angle_alpha   90.00
_cell.angle_beta   90.00
_cell.angle_gamma   90.00
#
_symmetry.space_group_name_H-M   'P 1'
#
loop_
_entity.id
_entity.type
_entity.pdbx_description
1 polymer ?
#
loop_
_entity_poly.entity_id
_entity_poly.type
_entity_poly.pdbx_seq_one_letter_code
_entity_poly.pdbx_strand_id
1 'polypeptide(L)'
;MSVVFLCVGAAKAGTTWLHRQLSEHPECHFRTIKELHYFDAVDAGRLEKQLDHHRAMQAEMKSRLSGWGRRPNHVQAARLQDRADWIGVLASGRENTEGYLNYLNTGAGQARVVGEMTPAYALLSEARLAKMAQIASDVRILFLMRDPVERLWSHVRMMAGRRDPQGKVNRGRTGAHLKAHASRRRNADRQALRLC
;
A
#
# COMPACT_ATOMS: atom_id res chain seq x y z
N MET A 1 23.69 9.89 2.06
CA MET A 1 22.75 9.03 1.30
C MET A 1 21.73 8.48 2.29
N SER A 2 20.44 8.60 2.00
CA SER A 2 19.35 8.00 2.77
C SER A 2 19.16 6.54 2.38
N VAL A 3 18.74 5.71 3.33
CA VAL A 3 18.33 4.32 3.12
C VAL A 3 16.93 4.31 2.53
N VAL A 4 16.70 3.51 1.48
CA VAL A 4 15.35 3.23 0.96
C VAL A 4 14.77 2.02 1.68
N PHE A 5 13.79 2.26 2.55
CA PHE A 5 13.10 1.23 3.32
C PHE A 5 11.81 0.79 2.63
N LEU A 6 11.65 -0.51 2.42
CA LEU A 6 10.45 -1.11 1.81
C LEU A 6 9.89 -2.17 2.74
N CYS A 7 8.69 -1.95 3.28
CA CYS A 7 7.99 -2.98 4.03
C CYS A 7 7.02 -3.74 3.12
N VAL A 8 7.41 -4.93 2.68
CA VAL A 8 6.72 -5.68 1.61
C VAL A 8 5.63 -6.60 2.10
N GLY A 9 5.52 -6.85 3.41
CA GLY A 9 4.51 -7.77 3.93
C GLY A 9 4.63 -8.04 5.42
N ALA A 10 3.79 -8.89 5.98
CA ALA A 10 2.56 -9.43 5.40
C ALA A 10 1.34 -8.57 5.79
N ALA A 11 0.31 -8.55 4.92
CA ALA A 11 -0.96 -7.94 5.29
C ALA A 11 -1.50 -8.54 6.61
N LYS A 12 -1.97 -7.67 7.51
CA LYS A 12 -2.46 -8.02 8.86
C LYS A 12 -1.40 -8.49 9.85
N ALA A 13 -0.11 -8.26 9.55
CA ALA A 13 1.01 -8.50 10.48
C ALA A 13 1.43 -7.27 11.31
N GLY A 14 0.65 -6.18 11.30
CA GLY A 14 0.95 -4.99 12.11
C GLY A 14 1.69 -3.86 11.38
N THR A 15 1.76 -3.91 10.05
CA THR A 15 2.41 -2.89 9.20
C THR A 15 1.90 -1.46 9.46
N THR A 16 0.63 -1.28 9.81
CA THR A 16 0.06 0.04 10.16
C THR A 16 0.66 0.63 11.44
N TRP A 17 0.94 -0.21 12.45
CA TRP A 17 1.60 0.23 13.68
C TRP A 17 3.03 0.64 13.38
N LEU A 18 3.78 -0.21 12.67
CA LEU A 18 5.16 0.09 12.28
C LEU A 18 5.25 1.38 11.45
N HIS A 19 4.35 1.56 10.47
CA HIS A 19 4.26 2.79 9.69
C HIS A 19 4.11 4.00 10.61
N ARG A 20 3.24 3.93 11.62
CA ARG A 20 3.04 5.07 12.53
C ARG A 20 4.33 5.39 13.29
N GLN A 21 5.00 4.37 13.83
CA GLN A 21 6.26 4.56 14.56
C GLN A 21 7.35 5.18 13.68
N LEU A 22 7.52 4.69 12.46
CA LEU A 22 8.54 5.22 11.55
C LEU A 22 8.17 6.63 11.05
N SER A 23 6.91 6.91 10.72
CA SER A 23 6.51 8.24 10.26
C SER A 23 6.61 9.33 11.33
N GLU A 24 6.56 8.95 12.61
CA GLU A 24 6.71 9.87 13.74
C GLU A 24 8.18 10.07 14.16
N HIS A 25 9.11 9.27 13.61
CA HIS A 25 10.52 9.30 14.00
C HIS A 25 11.29 10.40 13.25
N PRO A 26 12.10 11.25 13.93
CA PRO A 26 12.76 12.40 13.32
C PRO A 26 13.79 12.05 12.24
N GLU A 27 14.40 10.85 12.30
CA GLU A 27 15.34 10.38 11.28
C GLU A 27 14.67 9.66 10.09
N CYS A 28 13.34 9.56 10.08
CA CYS A 28 12.58 8.86 9.04
C CYS A 28 11.68 9.84 8.29
N HIS A 29 11.53 9.61 6.99
CA HIS A 29 10.64 10.36 6.13
C HIS A 29 9.70 9.40 5.38
N PHE A 30 8.41 9.56 5.64
CA PHE A 30 7.35 8.82 4.98
C PHE A 30 6.31 9.80 4.46
N ARG A 31 5.97 9.68 3.18
CA ARG A 31 4.91 10.46 2.54
C ARG A 31 3.53 10.02 3.05
N THR A 32 2.52 10.85 2.86
CA THR A 32 1.18 10.65 3.41
C THR A 32 0.36 9.56 2.70
N ILE A 33 0.74 9.17 1.48
CA ILE A 33 0.07 8.10 0.74
C ILE A 33 0.55 6.76 1.27
N LYS A 34 -0.35 6.04 1.95
CA LYS A 34 -0.09 4.67 2.40
C LYS A 34 -0.32 3.68 1.25
N GLU A 35 0.54 2.65 1.21
CA GLU A 35 0.50 1.56 0.23
C GLU A 35 0.48 2.09 -1.21
N LEU A 36 1.66 2.35 -1.78
CA LEU A 36 1.75 2.95 -3.12
C LEU A 36 1.31 2.00 -4.23
N HIS A 37 1.41 0.68 -4.02
CA HIS A 37 1.03 -0.33 -5.03
C HIS A 37 1.65 -0.06 -6.42
N TYR A 38 2.85 0.53 -6.45
CA TYR A 38 3.56 0.87 -7.67
C TYR A 38 4.00 -0.37 -8.47
N PHE A 39 4.82 -1.23 -7.87
CA PHE A 39 5.39 -2.37 -8.59
C PHE A 39 4.34 -3.42 -9.02
N ASP A 40 3.29 -3.65 -8.24
CA ASP A 40 2.19 -4.55 -8.64
C ASP A 40 1.23 -3.90 -9.65
N ALA A 41 1.17 -2.57 -9.74
CA ALA A 41 0.50 -1.89 -10.84
C ALA A 41 1.33 -1.97 -12.12
N VAL A 42 2.66 -1.81 -12.05
CA VAL A 42 3.57 -2.00 -13.19
C VAL A 42 3.44 -3.42 -13.74
N ASP A 43 3.64 -4.44 -12.91
CA ASP A 43 3.65 -5.85 -13.35
C ASP A 43 2.31 -6.30 -13.94
N ALA A 44 1.22 -5.71 -13.48
CA ALA A 44 -0.12 -6.04 -13.96
C ALA A 44 -0.62 -5.12 -15.09
N GLY A 45 0.17 -4.15 -15.56
CA GLY A 45 -0.25 -3.17 -16.58
C GLY A 45 -1.42 -2.29 -16.12
N ARG A 46 -1.48 -1.94 -14.83
CA ARG A 46 -2.59 -1.19 -14.20
C ARG A 46 -2.24 0.27 -13.85
N LEU A 47 -1.12 0.81 -14.34
CA LEU A 47 -0.68 2.17 -14.04
C LEU A 47 -1.73 3.23 -14.42
N GLU A 48 -2.36 3.12 -15.59
CA GLU A 48 -3.41 4.05 -16.03
C GLU A 48 -4.62 4.03 -15.09
N LYS A 49 -5.08 2.82 -14.74
CA LYS A 49 -6.18 2.65 -13.77
C LYS A 49 -5.83 3.25 -12.41
N GLN A 50 -4.58 3.10 -11.98
CA GLN A 50 -4.09 3.68 -10.74
C GLN A 50 -4.05 5.22 -10.82
N LEU A 51 -3.58 5.78 -11.95
CA LEU A 51 -3.57 7.21 -12.22
C LEU A 51 -4.98 7.80 -12.14
N ASP A 52 -5.95 7.18 -12.81
CA ASP A 52 -7.35 7.62 -12.79
C ASP A 52 -7.93 7.58 -11.37
N HIS A 53 -7.65 6.52 -10.61
CA HIS A 53 -8.06 6.44 -9.22
C HIS A 53 -7.49 7.61 -8.39
N HIS A 54 -6.21 7.93 -8.56
CA HIS A 54 -5.58 9.03 -7.82
C HIS A 54 -6.08 10.41 -8.27
N ARG A 55 -6.37 10.62 -9.55
CA ARG A 55 -7.01 11.83 -10.07
C ARG A 55 -8.40 12.02 -9.47
N ALA A 56 -9.22 10.98 -9.44
CA ALA A 56 -10.55 11.02 -8.84
C ALA A 56 -10.48 11.36 -7.34
N MET A 57 -9.57 10.71 -6.61
CA MET A 57 -9.34 11.02 -5.18
C MET A 57 -8.86 12.45 -4.96
N GLN A 58 -7.98 12.97 -5.81
CA GLN A 58 -7.52 14.36 -5.71
C GLN A 58 -8.66 15.35 -5.96
N ALA A 59 -9.49 15.11 -6.97
CA ALA A 59 -10.65 15.94 -7.28
C ALA A 59 -11.66 15.97 -6.12
N GLU A 60 -11.96 14.81 -5.55
CA GLU A 60 -12.84 14.69 -4.38
C GLU A 60 -12.28 15.44 -3.17
N MET A 61 -10.98 15.30 -2.88
CA MET A 61 -10.32 16.03 -1.79
C MET A 61 -10.40 17.55 -2.00
N LYS A 62 -10.14 18.04 -3.22
CA LYS A 62 -10.24 19.47 -3.55
C LYS A 62 -11.67 19.98 -3.37
N SER A 63 -12.66 19.24 -3.86
CA SER A 63 -14.09 19.58 -3.72
C SER A 63 -14.52 19.69 -2.25
N ARG A 64 -14.09 18.73 -1.41
CA ARG A 64 -14.35 18.74 0.04
C ARG A 64 -13.71 19.92 0.74
N LEU A 65 -12.63 20.49 0.23
CA LEU A 65 -11.96 21.66 0.83
C LEU A 65 -12.58 22.98 0.37
N SER A 66 -12.97 23.09 -0.91
CA SER A 66 -13.60 24.30 -1.45
C SER A 66 -14.99 24.55 -0.84
N GLY A 67 -15.74 23.50 -0.51
CA GLY A 67 -17.08 23.62 0.09
C GLY A 67 -17.13 24.29 1.47
N TRP A 68 -15.99 24.41 2.16
CA TRP A 68 -15.92 24.97 3.53
C TRP A 68 -15.38 26.41 3.59
N GLY A 69 -15.00 27.01 2.45
CA GLY A 69 -14.46 28.37 2.39
C GLY A 69 -13.19 28.61 3.24
N ARG A 70 -12.56 27.55 3.76
CA ARG A 70 -11.40 27.59 4.66
C ARG A 70 -10.16 27.12 3.93
N ARG A 71 -9.03 27.82 4.19
CA ARG A 71 -7.72 27.36 3.72
C ARG A 71 -7.42 25.97 4.32
N PRO A 72 -6.86 25.02 3.53
CA PRO A 72 -6.47 23.72 4.05
C PRO A 72 -5.47 23.88 5.19
N ASN A 73 -5.61 23.06 6.25
CA ASN A 73 -4.57 22.97 7.26
C ASN A 73 -3.32 22.27 6.70
N HIS A 74 -2.21 22.31 7.44
CA HIS A 74 -0.92 21.75 6.98
C HIS A 74 -1.01 20.27 6.59
N VAL A 75 -1.77 19.44 7.32
CA VAL A 75 -1.96 18.01 7.02
C VAL A 75 -2.74 17.82 5.71
N GLN A 76 -3.81 18.60 5.51
CA GLN A 76 -4.63 18.54 4.30
C GLN A 76 -3.83 19.01 3.08
N ALA A 77 -3.04 20.08 3.23
CA ALA A 77 -2.16 20.59 2.18
C ALA A 77 -1.09 19.56 1.79
N ALA A 78 -0.41 18.95 2.78
CA ALA A 78 0.58 17.91 2.53
C ALA A 78 -0.02 16.70 1.78
N ARG A 79 -1.21 16.24 2.19
CA ARG A 79 -1.91 15.14 1.50
C ARG A 79 -2.27 15.47 0.06
N LEU A 80 -2.71 16.71 -0.21
CA LEU A 80 -3.01 17.16 -1.57
C LEU A 80 -1.75 17.23 -2.43
N GLN A 81 -0.65 17.75 -1.87
CA GLN A 81 0.63 17.86 -2.56
C GLN A 81 1.18 16.47 -2.89
N ASP A 82 1.22 15.56 -1.90
CA ASP A 82 1.66 14.19 -2.11
C ASP A 82 0.85 13.46 -3.19
N ARG A 83 -0.46 13.70 -3.23
CA ARG A 83 -1.30 13.16 -4.31
C ARG A 83 -0.94 13.75 -5.66
N ALA A 84 -0.66 15.05 -5.74
CA ALA A 84 -0.27 15.72 -6.98
C ALA A 84 1.07 15.16 -7.49
N ASP A 85 2.06 15.06 -6.62
CA ASP A 85 3.39 14.53 -6.97
C ASP A 85 3.29 13.08 -7.44
N TRP A 86 2.48 12.25 -6.74
CA TRP A 86 2.29 10.86 -7.13
C TRP A 86 1.56 10.71 -8.48
N ILE A 87 0.57 11.55 -8.76
CA ILE A 87 -0.07 11.62 -10.08
C ILE A 87 0.98 11.94 -11.16
N GLY A 88 1.93 12.83 -10.87
CA GLY A 88 3.04 13.15 -11.77
C GLY A 88 3.91 11.94 -12.10
N VAL A 89 4.24 11.10 -11.10
CA VAL A 89 4.99 9.86 -11.32
C VAL A 89 4.22 8.89 -12.23
N LEU A 90 2.95 8.67 -11.92
CA LEU A 90 2.10 7.72 -12.65
C LEU A 90 1.76 8.18 -14.07
N ALA A 91 1.74 9.49 -14.32
CA ALA A 91 1.45 10.08 -15.64
C ALA A 91 2.47 9.67 -16.72
N SER A 92 3.64 9.13 -16.34
CA SER A 92 4.59 8.54 -17.28
C SER A 92 4.01 7.33 -18.04
N GLY A 93 2.98 6.66 -17.50
CA GLY A 93 2.30 5.51 -18.14
C GLY A 93 3.15 4.24 -18.23
N ARG A 94 4.39 4.26 -17.74
CA ARG A 94 5.36 3.17 -17.81
C ARG A 94 6.14 3.04 -16.51
N GLU A 95 6.94 1.98 -16.40
CA GLU A 95 7.89 1.86 -15.30
C GLU A 95 8.88 3.05 -15.33
N ASN A 96 8.98 3.72 -14.19
CA ASN A 96 9.69 4.96 -13.91
C ASN A 96 10.20 4.92 -12.46
N THR A 97 11.19 4.07 -12.23
CA THR A 97 11.82 3.89 -10.91
C THR A 97 12.46 5.17 -10.39
N GLU A 98 13.02 6.00 -11.27
CA GLU A 98 13.60 7.29 -10.89
C GLU A 98 12.52 8.24 -10.33
N GLY A 99 11.39 8.37 -11.01
CA GLY A 99 10.25 9.15 -10.52
C GLY A 99 9.71 8.62 -9.19
N TYR A 100 9.64 7.30 -9.02
CA TYR A 100 9.27 6.66 -7.76
C TYR A 100 10.24 7.02 -6.63
N LEU A 101 11.56 6.94 -6.85
CA LEU A 101 12.57 7.29 -5.86
C LEU A 101 12.58 8.78 -5.53
N ASN A 102 12.42 9.63 -6.55
CA ASN A 102 12.32 11.06 -6.35
C ASN A 102 11.09 11.43 -5.50
N TYR A 103 9.96 10.76 -5.74
CA TYR A 103 8.76 10.91 -4.90
C TYR A 103 9.04 10.55 -3.44
N LEU A 104 9.71 9.43 -3.17
CA LEU A 104 10.06 9.03 -1.80
C LEU A 104 11.02 10.00 -1.10
N ASN A 105 11.93 10.63 -1.85
CA ASN A 105 12.95 11.52 -1.29
C ASN A 105 12.49 12.98 -1.18
N THR A 106 11.47 13.39 -1.93
CA THR A 106 11.03 14.78 -1.96
C THR A 106 10.50 15.19 -0.58
N GLY A 107 11.15 16.18 0.04
CA GLY A 107 10.83 16.66 1.38
C GLY A 107 11.51 15.88 2.52
N ALA A 108 12.44 14.97 2.22
CA ALA A 108 13.15 14.17 3.23
C ALA A 108 14.11 14.98 4.11
N GLY A 109 14.63 16.11 3.63
CA GLY A 109 15.56 16.95 4.39
C GLY A 109 16.79 16.16 4.85
N GLN A 110 16.99 16.07 6.17
CA GLN A 110 18.09 15.32 6.79
C GLN A 110 17.71 13.89 7.22
N ALA A 111 16.53 13.40 6.83
CA ALA A 111 16.11 12.05 7.17
C ALA A 111 17.10 11.01 6.64
N ARG A 112 17.42 10.02 7.49
CA ARG A 112 18.33 8.92 7.16
C ARG A 112 17.61 7.77 6.49
N VAL A 113 16.30 7.66 6.68
CA VAL A 113 15.46 6.62 6.09
C VAL A 113 14.31 7.28 5.33
N VAL A 114 14.14 6.91 4.07
CA VAL A 114 12.95 7.21 3.26
C VAL A 114 12.27 5.91 2.89
N GLY A 115 10.96 5.87 2.77
CA GLY A 115 10.34 4.59 2.44
C GLY A 115 8.85 4.59 2.20
N GLU A 116 8.38 3.41 1.85
CA GLU A 116 6.97 3.08 1.75
C GLU A 116 6.70 1.70 2.36
N MET A 117 5.41 1.45 2.54
CA MET A 117 4.96 0.17 3.05
C MET A 117 3.76 -0.31 2.25
N THR A 118 4.00 -1.26 1.36
CA THR A 118 2.98 -1.96 0.57
C THR A 118 3.02 -3.46 0.88
N PRO A 119 2.22 -3.95 1.84
CA PRO A 119 2.28 -5.34 2.29
C PRO A 119 1.92 -6.41 1.24
N ALA A 120 1.43 -6.00 0.07
CA ALA A 120 1.11 -6.87 -1.05
C ALA A 120 2.35 -7.22 -1.89
N TYR A 121 3.46 -6.49 -1.75
CA TYR A 121 4.69 -6.75 -2.51
C TYR A 121 5.31 -8.11 -2.21
N ALA A 122 5.03 -8.70 -1.05
CA ALA A 122 5.42 -10.08 -0.74
C ALA A 122 4.85 -11.14 -1.71
N LEU A 123 3.87 -10.79 -2.56
CA LEU A 123 3.29 -11.67 -3.58
C LEU A 123 3.88 -11.42 -4.99
N LEU A 124 4.80 -10.47 -5.14
CA LEU A 124 5.47 -10.23 -6.42
C LEU A 124 6.44 -11.37 -6.76
N SER A 125 6.80 -11.46 -8.04
CA SER A 125 7.78 -12.45 -8.49
C SER A 125 9.15 -12.23 -7.85
N GLU A 126 9.93 -13.30 -7.71
CA GLU A 126 11.32 -13.23 -7.24
C GLU A 126 12.14 -12.24 -8.08
N ALA A 127 11.99 -12.28 -9.41
CA ALA A 127 12.66 -11.36 -10.32
C ALA A 127 12.29 -9.89 -10.04
N ARG A 128 11.03 -9.59 -9.70
CA ARG A 128 10.60 -8.25 -9.32
C ARG A 128 11.18 -7.83 -7.97
N LEU A 129 11.17 -8.72 -6.97
CA LEU A 129 11.78 -8.46 -5.66
C LEU A 129 13.29 -8.21 -5.76
N ALA A 130 13.99 -8.97 -6.62
CA ALA A 130 15.40 -8.76 -6.92
C ALA A 130 15.66 -7.38 -7.55
N LYS A 131 14.82 -6.96 -8.52
CA LYS A 131 14.88 -5.59 -9.08
C LYS A 131 14.63 -4.53 -8.00
N MET A 132 13.63 -4.72 -7.14
CA MET A 132 13.32 -3.80 -6.04
C MET A 132 14.50 -3.63 -5.08
N ALA A 133 15.27 -4.70 -4.81
CA ALA A 133 16.45 -4.64 -3.95
C ALA A 133 17.61 -3.82 -4.55
N GLN A 134 17.56 -3.49 -5.85
CA GLN A 134 18.62 -2.81 -6.60
C GLN A 134 18.22 -1.41 -7.08
N ILE A 135 17.06 -0.90 -6.69
CA ILE A 135 16.57 0.42 -7.17
C ILE A 135 17.42 1.59 -6.66
N ALA A 136 18.12 1.42 -5.53
CA ALA A 136 18.99 2.42 -4.93
C ALA A 136 20.26 1.76 -4.39
N SER A 137 21.25 2.57 -4.02
CA SER A 137 22.52 2.08 -3.48
C SER A 137 22.39 1.41 -2.11
N ASP A 138 21.39 1.77 -1.30
CA ASP A 138 21.07 1.09 -0.04
C ASP A 138 19.55 0.90 0.09
N VAL A 139 19.10 -0.35 -0.10
CA VAL A 139 17.69 -0.75 0.05
C VAL A 139 17.57 -1.75 1.19
N ARG A 140 16.64 -1.49 2.12
CA ARG A 140 16.32 -2.38 3.24
C ARG A 140 14.89 -2.86 3.11
N ILE A 141 14.73 -4.15 2.85
CA ILE A 141 13.43 -4.80 2.71
C ILE A 141 13.06 -5.46 4.04
N LEU A 142 11.89 -5.12 4.58
CA LEU A 142 11.33 -5.76 5.77
C LEU A 142 10.11 -6.60 5.42
N PHE A 143 10.10 -7.83 5.91
CA PHE A 143 8.93 -8.71 5.92
C PHE A 143 8.50 -9.01 7.37
N LEU A 144 7.36 -8.47 7.77
CA LEU A 144 6.73 -8.72 9.07
C LEU A 144 5.88 -9.99 9.01
N MET A 145 6.19 -10.93 9.89
CA MET A 145 5.40 -12.14 10.07
C MET A 145 4.50 -12.04 11.29
N ARG A 146 3.39 -12.79 11.23
CA ARG A 146 2.47 -13.03 12.33
C ARG A 146 1.97 -14.46 12.21
N ASP A 147 1.57 -15.05 13.33
CA ASP A 147 0.84 -16.32 13.35
C ASP A 147 -0.20 -16.38 12.20
N PRO A 148 -0.13 -17.41 11.34
CA PRO A 148 -0.94 -17.47 10.12
C PRO A 148 -2.44 -17.58 10.41
N VAL A 149 -2.84 -18.21 11.51
CA VAL A 149 -4.25 -18.38 11.89
C VAL A 149 -4.81 -17.05 12.36
N GLU A 150 -4.10 -16.34 13.24
CA GLU A 150 -4.49 -15.01 13.68
C GLU A 150 -4.53 -14.00 12.53
N ARG A 151 -3.55 -14.07 11.62
CA ARG A 151 -3.47 -13.21 10.43
C ARG A 151 -4.68 -13.44 9.52
N LEU A 152 -5.04 -14.70 9.25
CA LEU A 152 -6.24 -15.06 8.50
C LEU A 152 -7.49 -14.54 9.19
N TRP A 153 -7.64 -14.78 10.49
CA TRP A 153 -8.81 -14.32 11.24
C TRP A 153 -8.95 -12.79 11.22
N SER A 154 -7.83 -12.07 11.37
CA SER A 154 -7.76 -10.62 11.25
C SER A 154 -8.19 -10.14 9.84
N HIS A 155 -7.78 -10.85 8.79
CA HIS A 155 -8.21 -10.56 7.43
C HIS A 155 -9.71 -10.77 7.23
N VAL A 156 -10.25 -11.90 7.70
CA VAL A 156 -11.68 -12.23 7.62
C VAL A 156 -12.54 -11.18 8.33
N ARG A 157 -12.16 -10.78 9.56
CA ARG A 157 -12.88 -9.73 10.30
C ARG A 157 -12.85 -8.38 9.59
N MET A 158 -11.69 -7.99 9.05
CA MET A 158 -11.55 -6.74 8.28
C MET A 158 -12.45 -6.74 7.04
N MET A 159 -12.50 -7.85 6.30
CA MET A 159 -13.38 -7.97 5.12
C MET A 159 -14.86 -7.91 5.50
N ALA A 160 -15.25 -8.57 6.60
CA ALA A 160 -16.62 -8.52 7.11
C ALA A 160 -17.03 -7.09 7.51
N GLY A 161 -16.13 -6.34 8.15
CA GLY A 161 -16.39 -4.94 8.53
C GLY A 161 -16.48 -4.01 7.32
N ARG A 162 -15.63 -4.17 6.29
CA ARG A 162 -15.68 -3.33 5.07
C ARG A 162 -16.96 -3.46 4.26
N ARG A 163 -17.68 -4.59 4.38
CA ARG A 163 -18.95 -4.84 3.69
C ARG A 163 -20.18 -4.43 4.51
N ASP A 164 -19.98 -3.95 5.72
CA ASP A 164 -21.03 -3.39 6.55
C ASP A 164 -21.02 -1.87 6.45
N PRO A 165 -22.11 -1.21 6.05
CA PRO A 165 -22.17 0.25 5.96
C PRO A 165 -21.90 0.94 7.31
N GLN A 166 -22.12 0.25 8.44
CA GLN A 166 -21.86 0.73 9.79
C GLN A 166 -20.55 0.18 10.40
N GLY A 167 -19.75 -0.56 9.63
CA GLY A 167 -18.46 -1.13 10.05
C GLY A 167 -18.54 -2.25 11.11
N LYS A 168 -19.73 -2.77 11.43
CA LYS A 168 -19.92 -3.78 12.48
C LYS A 168 -19.48 -5.17 12.02
N VAL A 169 -18.68 -5.84 12.87
CA VAL A 169 -18.28 -7.23 12.67
C VAL A 169 -19.32 -8.16 13.31
N ASN A 170 -20.11 -8.86 12.50
CA ASN A 170 -21.08 -9.85 12.96
C ASN A 170 -20.56 -11.29 12.74
N ARG A 171 -20.64 -12.13 13.79
CA ARG A 171 -20.26 -13.56 13.78
C ARG A 171 -20.81 -14.33 12.57
N GLY A 172 -22.06 -14.12 12.17
CA GLY A 172 -22.66 -14.79 11.01
C GLY A 172 -21.95 -14.46 9.69
N ARG A 173 -21.58 -13.19 9.48
CA ARG A 173 -20.86 -12.74 8.29
C ARG A 173 -19.39 -13.17 8.30
N THR A 174 -18.75 -13.13 9.47
CA THR A 174 -17.38 -13.63 9.62
C THR A 174 -17.32 -15.14 9.28
N GLY A 175 -18.32 -15.91 9.70
CA GLY A 175 -18.46 -17.32 9.32
C GLY A 175 -18.68 -17.53 7.83
N ALA A 176 -19.53 -16.72 7.18
CA ALA A 176 -19.73 -16.79 5.72
C ALA A 176 -18.45 -16.50 4.93
N HIS A 177 -17.66 -15.51 5.35
CA HIS A 177 -16.37 -15.20 4.73
C HIS A 177 -15.34 -16.31 4.91
N LEU A 178 -15.25 -16.90 6.11
CA LEU A 178 -14.36 -18.03 6.36
C LEU A 178 -14.73 -19.23 5.48
N LYS A 179 -16.03 -19.56 5.37
CA LYS A 179 -16.54 -20.63 4.49
C LYS A 179 -16.22 -20.37 3.02
N ALA A 180 -16.39 -19.13 2.55
CA ALA A 180 -16.06 -18.73 1.18
C ALA A 180 -14.55 -18.79 0.88
N HIS A 181 -13.70 -18.45 1.86
CA HIS A 181 -12.26 -18.54 1.71
C HIS A 181 -11.80 -20.01 1.66
N ALA A 182 -12.36 -20.85 2.53
CA ALA A 182 -12.08 -22.29 2.55
C ALA A 182 -12.59 -23.02 1.30
N SER A 183 -13.75 -22.64 0.74
CA SER A 183 -14.26 -23.23 -0.50
C SER A 183 -13.43 -22.86 -1.72
N ARG A 184 -12.97 -21.61 -1.84
CA ARG A 184 -12.09 -21.18 -2.93
C ARG A 184 -10.75 -21.92 -2.92
N ARG A 185 -10.15 -22.13 -1.75
CA ARG A 185 -8.91 -22.91 -1.61
C ARG A 185 -9.10 -24.37 -2.06
N ARG A 186 -10.15 -25.03 -1.55
CA ARG A 186 -10.48 -26.41 -1.96
C ARG A 186 -10.69 -26.56 -3.47
N ASN A 187 -11.28 -25.56 -4.12
CA ASN A 187 -11.47 -25.58 -5.57
C ASN A 187 -10.16 -25.35 -6.34
N ALA A 188 -9.29 -24.47 -5.87
CA ALA A 188 -7.96 -24.26 -6.45
C ALA A 188 -7.08 -25.50 -6.31
N ASP A 189 -7.07 -26.14 -5.13
CA ASP A 189 -6.31 -27.37 -4.87
C ASP A 189 -6.84 -28.54 -5.74
N ARG A 190 -8.16 -28.63 -5.94
CA ARG A 190 -8.78 -29.63 -6.84
C ARG A 190 -8.48 -29.37 -8.32
N GLN A 191 -8.32 -28.12 -8.74
CA GLN A 191 -7.90 -27.79 -10.10
C GLN A 191 -6.42 -28.11 -10.33
N ALA A 192 -5.56 -27.85 -9.34
CA ALA A 192 -4.14 -28.20 -9.40
C ALA A 192 -3.92 -29.72 -9.50
N LEU A 193 -4.70 -30.51 -8.75
CA LEU A 193 -4.64 -31.98 -8.79
C LEU A 193 -5.23 -32.63 -10.05
N ARG A 194 -5.94 -31.89 -10.91
CA ARG A 194 -6.48 -32.37 -12.20
C ARG A 194 -5.56 -32.08 -13.40
N LEU A 195 -4.50 -31.30 -13.17
CA LEU A 195 -3.50 -30.91 -14.17
C LEU A 195 -2.17 -31.67 -13.98
N CYS A 196 -2.13 -32.62 -13.05
CA CYS A 196 -1.10 -33.64 -12.90
C CYS A 196 -1.68 -34.99 -13.33
#